data_AF-A0A1I1UWQ5-F1
#
_entry.id   AF-A0A1I1UWQ5-F1
#
_cell.length_a   1.000
_cell.length_b   1.000
_cell.length_c   1.000
_cell.angle_alpha   90.00
_cell.angle_beta   90.00
_cell.angle_gamma   90.00
#
_symmetry.space_group_name_H-M   'P 1'
#
loop_
_entity.id
_entity.type
_entity.pdbx_description
1 polymer ?
#
loop_
_entity_poly.entity_id
_entity_poly.type
_entity_poly.pdbx_seq_one_letter_code
_entity_poly.pdbx_strand_id
1 'polypeptide(L)'
;RPQAGQPSRPSARELAWQRGLEAARRYLAREGHLTVPRGHIEHAPADPTTEARGAAGGGKQDQDLMPVKLGVWISNVKSRRGTLTPQRAAQLNELGIQWE
;
A
#
# COMPACT_ATOMS: atom_id res chain seq x y z
N ARG A 1 29.21 -22.26 -0.10
CA ARG A 1 28.38 -21.22 0.55
C ARG A 1 27.24 -20.90 -0.39
N PRO A 2 25.95 -21.17 -0.08
CA PRO A 2 24.88 -20.68 -0.93
C PRO A 2 24.74 -19.17 -0.71
N GLN A 3 24.77 -18.40 -1.80
CA GLN A 3 24.44 -16.98 -1.79
C GLN A 3 22.95 -16.85 -1.48
N ALA A 4 22.61 -16.14 -0.41
CA ALA A 4 21.22 -15.83 -0.08
C ALA A 4 20.58 -15.14 -1.28
N GLY A 5 19.52 -15.75 -1.83
CA GLY A 5 18.77 -15.19 -2.95
C GLY A 5 18.28 -13.81 -2.59
N GLN A 6 18.71 -12.81 -3.36
CA GLN A 6 18.09 -11.49 -3.31
C GLN A 6 16.59 -11.68 -3.59
N PRO A 7 15.66 -11.25 -2.73
CA PRO A 7 14.25 -11.35 -3.05
C PRO A 7 14.00 -10.60 -4.35
N SER A 8 13.38 -11.31 -5.30
CA SER A 8 12.99 -10.82 -6.60
C SER A 8 12.22 -9.51 -6.47
N ARG A 9 12.38 -8.61 -7.46
CA ARG A 9 11.63 -7.36 -7.50
C ARG A 9 10.13 -7.65 -7.36
N PRO A 10 9.39 -6.89 -6.52
CA PRO A 10 7.97 -7.10 -6.34
C PRO A 10 7.23 -6.94 -7.68
N SER A 11 6.20 -7.76 -7.88
CA SER A 11 5.39 -7.67 -9.09
C SER A 11 4.63 -6.34 -9.15
N ALA A 12 4.22 -5.89 -10.34
CA ALA A 12 3.43 -4.66 -10.50
C ALA A 12 2.13 -4.68 -9.65
N ARG A 13 1.50 -5.85 -9.49
CA ARG A 13 0.31 -6.02 -8.65
C ARG A 13 0.64 -5.87 -7.16
N GLU A 14 1.80 -6.36 -6.74
CA GLU A 14 2.26 -6.25 -5.36
C GLU A 14 2.65 -4.81 -5.03
N LEU A 15 3.34 -4.12 -5.93
CA LEU A 15 3.60 -2.68 -5.82
C LEU A 15 2.31 -1.87 -5.74
N ALA A 16 1.33 -2.15 -6.61
CA ALA A 16 0.03 -1.48 -6.56
C ALA A 16 -0.73 -1.75 -5.25
N TRP A 17 -0.59 -2.96 -4.70
CA TRP A 17 -1.14 -3.30 -3.38
C TRP A 17 -0.46 -2.49 -2.27
N GLN A 18 0.87 -2.47 -2.24
CA GLN A 18 1.63 -1.74 -1.23
C GLN A 18 1.39 -0.24 -1.30
N ARG A 19 1.25 0.33 -2.51
CA ARG A 19 0.85 1.73 -2.69
C ARG A 19 -0.53 2.03 -2.11
N GLY A 20 -1.48 1.12 -2.28
CA GLY A 20 -2.81 1.25 -1.71
C GLY A 20 -2.79 1.23 -0.17
N LEU A 21 -2.00 0.33 0.42
CA LEU A 21 -1.80 0.30 1.88
C LEU A 21 -1.14 1.58 2.39
N GLU A 22 -0.11 2.06 1.69
CA GLU A 22 0.60 3.27 2.09
C GLU A 22 -0.27 4.53 1.94
N ALA A 23 -1.04 4.62 0.86
CA ALA A 23 -2.06 5.64 0.69
C ALA A 23 -3.10 5.59 1.83
N ALA A 24 -3.57 4.40 2.20
CA ALA A 24 -4.49 4.24 3.33
C ALA A 24 -3.84 4.69 4.66
N ARG A 25 -2.59 4.32 4.93
CA ARG A 25 -1.85 4.78 6.12
C ARG A 25 -1.75 6.29 6.19
N ARG A 26 -1.40 6.94 5.08
CA ARG A 26 -1.29 8.41 5.01
C ARG A 26 -2.64 9.08 5.28
N TYR A 27 -3.71 8.59 4.67
CA TYR A 27 -5.06 9.11 4.92
C TYR A 27 -5.49 8.89 6.37
N LEU A 28 -5.25 7.70 6.92
CA LEU A 28 -5.55 7.39 8.32
C LEU A 28 -4.77 8.29 9.29
N ALA A 29 -3.48 8.54 9.02
CA ALA A 29 -2.65 9.42 9.84
C ALA A 29 -3.15 10.88 9.82
N ARG A 30 -3.73 11.33 8.70
CA ARG A 30 -4.26 12.69 8.54
C ARG A 30 -5.65 12.87 9.13
N GLU A 31 -6.56 11.94 8.84
CA GLU A 31 -7.99 12.05 9.17
C GLU A 31 -8.39 11.30 10.45
N GLY A 32 -7.57 10.36 10.91
CA GLY A 32 -7.88 9.45 12.02
C GLY A 32 -8.88 8.34 11.68
N HIS A 33 -9.39 8.29 10.45
CA HIS A 33 -10.33 7.26 9.98
C HIS A 33 -10.08 6.86 8.52
N LEU A 34 -10.65 5.71 8.10
CA LEU A 34 -10.58 5.21 6.72
C LEU A 34 -11.92 5.30 5.95
N THR A 35 -12.77 6.25 6.35
CA THR A 35 -13.96 6.63 5.58
C THR A 35 -13.55 7.53 4.43
N VAL A 36 -13.07 6.92 3.34
CA VAL A 36 -12.53 7.62 2.18
C VAL A 36 -13.63 7.86 1.14
N PRO A 37 -13.91 9.11 0.73
CA PRO A 37 -14.82 9.39 -0.37
C PRO A 37 -14.38 8.66 -1.65
N ARG A 38 -15.33 8.13 -2.44
CA ARG A 38 -15.02 7.29 -3.60
C ARG A 38 -14.05 7.95 -4.61
N GLY A 39 -14.15 9.27 -4.78
CA GLY A 39 -13.30 10.06 -5.68
C GLY A 39 -11.96 10.51 -5.10
N HIS A 40 -11.68 10.22 -3.82
CA HIS A 40 -10.46 10.69 -3.16
C HIS A 40 -9.21 10.06 -3.77
N ILE A 41 -8.23 10.91 -4.06
CA ILE A 41 -6.91 10.54 -4.54
C ILE A 41 -5.90 10.87 -3.46
N GLU A 42 -5.09 9.89 -3.11
CA GLU A 42 -3.98 10.04 -2.17
C GLU A 42 -2.68 9.73 -2.91
N HIS A 43 -1.58 10.38 -2.54
CA HIS A 43 -0.29 10.21 -3.19
C HIS A 43 0.60 9.30 -2.35
N ALA A 44 1.15 8.25 -2.98
CA ALA A 44 2.06 7.29 -2.34
C ALA A 44 3.30 7.03 -3.21
N PRO A 45 4.47 6.68 -2.63
CA PRO A 45 5.69 6.40 -3.40
C PRO A 45 5.46 5.32 -4.47
N ALA A 46 6.16 5.34 -5.61
CA ALA A 46 5.94 4.33 -6.64
C ALA A 46 6.37 2.95 -6.16
N ASP A 47 7.47 2.90 -5.41
CA ASP A 47 7.94 1.71 -4.69
C ASP A 47 8.04 1.94 -3.17
N PRO A 48 6.94 1.76 -2.43
CA PRO A 48 6.93 1.88 -0.97
C PRO A 48 7.72 0.75 -0.26
N THR A 49 8.22 -0.25 -0.99
CA THR A 49 9.03 -1.33 -0.40
C THR A 49 10.51 -1.00 -0.32
N THR A 50 10.99 -0.06 -1.14
CA THR A 50 12.40 0.36 -1.17
C THR A 50 12.80 1.17 0.07
N GLU A 51 11.93 2.05 0.58
CA GLU A 51 12.19 2.86 1.78
C GLU A 51 12.46 1.98 3.03
N ALA A 52 11.78 0.83 3.14
CA ALA A 52 11.96 -0.11 4.25
C ALA A 52 13.26 -0.93 4.18
N ARG A 53 13.93 -0.97 3.01
CA ARG A 53 15.00 -1.94 2.72
C ARG A 53 16.43 -1.40 2.86
N GLY A 54 16.57 -0.20 3.41
CA GLY A 54 17.85 0.43 3.68
C GLY A 54 18.23 1.41 2.58
N ALA A 55 18.32 2.67 2.97
CA ALA A 55 18.77 3.79 2.15
C ALA A 55 20.19 3.52 1.59
N ALA A 56 20.25 2.96 0.39
CA ALA A 56 21.43 2.94 -0.47
C ALA A 56 21.04 3.54 -1.82
N GLY A 57 20.77 4.84 -1.83
CA GLY A 57 20.45 5.57 -3.05
C GLY A 57 19.67 6.83 -2.74
N GLY A 58 20.37 7.96 -2.71
CA GLY A 58 19.73 9.28 -2.63
C GLY A 58 18.82 9.48 -3.86
N GLY A 59 17.51 9.35 -3.66
CA GLY A 59 16.49 9.55 -4.68
C GLY A 59 15.38 10.42 -4.10
N LYS A 60 15.09 11.52 -4.79
CA LYS A 60 14.08 12.53 -4.47
C LYS A 60 12.73 11.89 -4.05
N GLN A 61 12.45 11.82 -2.74
CA GLN A 61 11.25 11.21 -2.13
C GLN A 61 9.92 11.77 -2.66
N ASP A 62 9.91 13.02 -3.12
CA ASP A 62 8.69 13.71 -3.56
C ASP A 62 8.37 13.51 -5.06
N GLN A 63 9.39 13.22 -5.89
CA GLN A 63 9.22 13.14 -7.35
C GLN A 63 8.69 11.78 -7.83
N ASP A 64 8.58 10.79 -6.95
CA ASP A 64 8.13 9.44 -7.27
C ASP A 64 6.74 9.13 -6.68
N LEU A 65 6.04 10.17 -6.20
CA LEU A 65 4.68 10.01 -5.69
C LEU A 65 3.70 9.72 -6.83
N MET A 66 3.07 8.56 -6.77
CA MET A 66 2.01 8.16 -7.68
C MET A 66 0.61 8.43 -7.09
N PRO A 67 -0.33 8.95 -7.90
CA PRO A 67 -1.71 9.11 -7.48
C PRO A 67 -2.40 7.74 -7.34
N VAL A 68 -3.00 7.51 -6.19
CA VAL A 68 -3.81 6.33 -5.86
C VAL A 68 -5.24 6.77 -5.62
N LYS A 69 -6.19 6.24 -6.40
CA LYS A 69 -7.63 6.43 -6.16
C LYS A 69 -8.04 5.64 -4.92
N LEU A 70 -7.74 6.17 -3.73
CA LEU A 70 -7.86 5.46 -2.47
C LEU A 70 -9.30 5.02 -2.19
N GLY A 71 -10.29 5.87 -2.48
CA GLY A 71 -11.71 5.52 -2.30
C GLY A 71 -12.13 4.32 -3.16
N VAL A 72 -11.67 4.26 -4.40
CA VAL A 72 -11.88 3.12 -5.30
C VAL A 72 -11.11 1.89 -4.82
N TRP A 73 -9.87 2.06 -4.38
CA TRP A 73 -9.03 0.98 -3.87
C TRP A 73 -9.66 0.31 -2.64
N ILE A 74 -10.06 1.08 -1.63
CA ILE A 74 -10.76 0.58 -0.44
C ILE A 74 -12.04 -0.17 -0.84
N SER A 75 -12.84 0.40 -1.75
CA SER A 75 -14.07 -0.25 -2.25
C SER A 75 -13.78 -1.60 -2.92
N ASN A 76 -12.74 -1.67 -3.76
CA ASN A 76 -12.36 -2.88 -4.47
C ASN A 76 -11.80 -3.96 -3.53
N VAL A 77 -10.99 -3.55 -2.54
CA VAL A 77 -10.46 -4.44 -1.51
C VAL A 77 -11.59 -5.04 -0.67
N LYS A 78 -12.55 -4.21 -0.22
CA LYS A 78 -13.75 -4.67 0.49
C LYS A 78 -14.56 -5.68 -0.33
N SER A 79 -14.78 -5.39 -1.62
CA SER A 79 -15.52 -6.28 -2.52
C SER A 79 -14.82 -7.63 -2.75
N ARG A 80 -13.49 -7.64 -2.84
CA ARG A 80 -12.70 -8.86 -3.11
C ARG A 80 -12.34 -9.67 -1.87
N ARG A 81 -12.86 -9.31 -0.69
CA ARG A 81 -12.52 -9.93 0.61
C ARG A 81 -12.52 -11.46 0.59
N GLY A 82 -13.51 -12.07 -0.09
CA GLY A 82 -13.65 -13.53 -0.18
C GLY A 82 -12.54 -14.23 -0.97
N THR A 83 -11.68 -13.47 -1.65
CA THR A 83 -10.56 -13.98 -2.47
C THR A 83 -9.20 -13.44 -2.03
N LEU A 84 -9.15 -12.65 -0.95
CA LEU A 84 -7.90 -12.13 -0.43
C LEU A 84 -7.12 -13.24 0.29
N THR A 85 -5.80 -13.22 0.11
CA THR A 85 -4.92 -14.09 0.89
C THR A 85 -4.95 -13.67 2.36
N PRO A 86 -4.72 -14.60 3.30
CA PRO A 86 -4.73 -14.29 4.74
C PRO A 86 -3.72 -13.19 5.10
N GLN A 87 -2.56 -13.16 4.44
CA GLN A 87 -1.56 -12.11 4.64
C GLN A 87 -2.07 -10.72 4.22
N ARG A 88 -2.87 -10.62 3.16
CA ARG A 88 -3.47 -9.35 2.72
C ARG A 88 -4.58 -8.90 3.66
N ALA A 89 -5.40 -9.85 4.13
CA ALA A 89 -6.42 -9.56 5.14
C ALA A 89 -5.78 -9.04 6.44
N ALA A 90 -4.69 -9.66 6.90
CA ALA A 90 -3.96 -9.21 8.09
C ALA A 90 -3.45 -7.77 7.94
N GLN A 91 -2.80 -7.43 6.81
CA GLN A 91 -2.32 -6.06 6.53
C GLN A 91 -3.43 -5.01 6.59
N LEU A 92 -4.66 -5.36 6.19
CA LEU A 92 -5.80 -4.45 6.23
C LEU A 92 -6.38 -4.31 7.63
N ASN A 93 -6.37 -5.41 8.40
CA ASN A 93 -6.77 -5.39 9.81
C ASN A 93 -5.83 -4.51 10.64
N GLU A 94 -4.52 -4.53 10.35
CA GLU A 94 -3.54 -3.65 11.00
C GLU A 94 -3.84 -2.16 10.77
N LEU A 95 -4.49 -1.80 9.67
CA LEU A 95 -4.93 -0.44 9.38
C LEU A 95 -6.25 -0.07 10.07
N GLY A 96 -6.84 -0.96 10.86
CA GLY A 96 -8.15 -0.72 11.46
C GLY A 96 -9.30 -0.70 10.46
N ILE A 97 -9.11 -1.25 9.25
CA ILE A 97 -10.21 -1.51 8.33
C ILE A 97 -11.01 -2.69 8.87
N GLN A 98 -11.90 -2.41 9.81
CA GLN A 98 -12.84 -3.36 10.38
C GLN A 98 -13.93 -3.67 9.35
N TRP A 99 -14.28 -4.95 9.23
CA TRP A 99 -15.29 -5.46 8.30
C TRP A 99 -16.57 -5.67 9.10
N GLU A 100 -17.49 -4.72 9.06
CA GLU A 100 -18.89 -4.99 9.42
C GLU A 100 -19.65 -5.58 8.23
#